data_AF-A0A1B4XJZ3-F1
#
_entry.id   AF-A0A1B4XJZ3-F1
#
_cell.length_a   1.000
_cell.length_b   1.000
_cell.length_c   1.000
_cell.angle_alpha   90.00
_cell.angle_beta   90.00
_cell.angle_gamma   90.00
#
_symmetry.space_group_name_H-M   'P 1'
#
loop_
_entity.id
_entity.type
_entity.pdbx_description
1 polymer ?
#
loop_
_entity_poly.entity_id
_entity_poly.type
_entity_poly.pdbx_seq_one_letter_code
_entity_poly.pdbx_strand_id
1 'polypeptide(L)'
;AQERPGLLDNLTDLSINVSASMEMRCRVTGSPLPTVAWFKDDTRLHQISGVVFSELNQTLTVQRVQIEDAGVYRCIACNSKGCINSSAVVTVEGADDKSNIEVVILVGTGVIAIFFWILPILIFCNVKRVRFLGTSPADIKTGYLSIIVDPDEIPLDEQSEYLPYDSTKWEFPRDRLRLGKILGHGAFGKVVEASAFGIDKGSSCRTVAVKMLKDGATANEHKALMSELKILIHIGNHLNVVNLLGACTKANGPLMVIVEYCRYGNLSNYLRNKREDFIPCRERVPMVRSQMISVVDVVE
;
A
#
# COMPACT_ATOMS: atom_id res chain seq x y z
N ALA A 1 -16.27 12.18 74.59
CA ALA A 1 -17.56 12.25 73.88
C ALA A 1 -17.31 12.16 72.39
N GLN A 2 -18.30 11.80 71.57
CA GLN A 2 -18.17 11.92 70.12
C GLN A 2 -18.49 13.37 69.72
N GLU A 3 -17.66 13.96 68.87
CA GLU A 3 -17.66 15.37 68.50
C GLU A 3 -17.78 15.54 66.99
N ARG A 4 -18.52 16.57 66.57
CA ARG A 4 -18.65 16.94 65.16
C ARG A 4 -17.31 17.47 64.62
N PRO A 5 -17.06 17.37 63.30
CA PRO A 5 -15.84 17.91 62.72
C PRO A 5 -15.75 19.43 62.91
N GLY A 6 -14.57 19.93 63.26
CA GLY A 6 -14.23 21.35 63.33
C GLY A 6 -13.08 21.68 62.39
N LEU A 7 -13.09 22.90 61.83
CA LEU A 7 -11.96 23.45 61.08
C LEU A 7 -11.04 24.19 62.05
N LEU A 8 -9.73 23.88 62.02
CA LEU A 8 -8.74 24.69 62.74
C LEU A 8 -8.40 25.95 61.95
N ASP A 9 -8.34 25.84 60.62
CA ASP A 9 -8.11 26.95 59.72
C ASP A 9 -9.06 26.85 58.52
N ASN A 10 -9.55 27.99 58.08
CA ASN A 10 -10.29 28.09 56.84
C ASN A 10 -9.31 28.25 55.67
N LEU A 11 -9.71 27.75 54.51
CA LEU A 11 -9.02 28.05 53.27
C LEU A 11 -9.16 29.54 52.94
N THR A 12 -8.10 30.12 52.40
CA THR A 12 -8.03 31.51 51.96
C THR A 12 -7.70 31.59 50.48
N ASP A 13 -8.20 32.62 49.82
CA ASP A 13 -7.94 32.85 48.39
C ASP A 13 -6.44 33.03 48.12
N LEU A 14 -5.97 32.51 46.99
CA LEU A 14 -4.55 32.51 46.61
C LEU A 14 -4.40 33.02 45.19
N SER A 15 -3.45 33.94 44.96
CA SER A 15 -2.96 34.27 43.63
C SER A 15 -1.55 33.71 43.46
N ILE A 16 -1.34 32.91 42.42
CA ILE A 16 -0.09 32.19 42.18
C ILE A 16 0.35 32.28 40.72
N ASN A 17 1.67 32.37 40.50
CA ASN A 17 2.20 32.42 39.14
C ASN A 17 2.21 31.04 38.46
N VAL A 18 2.03 31.01 37.14
CA VAL A 18 2.23 29.80 36.31
C VAL A 18 3.61 29.20 36.60
N SER A 19 3.69 27.87 36.62
CA SER A 19 4.86 27.04 36.94
C SER A 19 5.32 27.03 38.41
N ALA A 20 4.73 27.84 39.29
CA ALA A 20 4.99 27.77 40.72
C ALA A 20 4.32 26.54 41.38
N SER A 21 4.56 26.33 42.67
CA SER A 21 3.92 25.27 43.46
C SER A 21 2.97 25.89 44.48
N MET A 22 1.74 25.37 44.58
CA MET A 22 0.75 25.79 45.58
C MET A 22 0.57 24.72 46.66
N GLU A 23 0.28 25.16 47.88
CA GLU A 23 -0.08 24.29 49.00
C GLU A 23 -1.30 24.84 49.72
N MET A 24 -2.33 24.01 49.89
CA MET A 24 -3.54 24.33 50.64
C MET A 24 -3.70 23.38 51.82
N ARG A 25 -4.01 23.93 53.00
CA ARG A 25 -4.15 23.16 54.24
C ARG A 25 -5.57 23.28 54.79
N CYS A 26 -6.19 22.14 55.04
CA CYS A 26 -7.50 21.99 55.66
C CYS A 26 -7.34 21.10 56.90
N ARG A 27 -6.85 21.71 57.98
CA ARG A 27 -6.64 21.02 59.26
C ARG A 27 -7.96 20.86 59.99
N VAL A 28 -8.26 19.64 60.42
CA VAL A 28 -9.57 19.30 61.00
C VAL A 28 -9.45 18.59 62.35
N THR A 29 -10.39 18.89 63.25
CA THR A 29 -10.60 18.17 64.51
C THR A 29 -11.93 17.43 64.49
N GLY A 30 -12.12 16.47 65.40
CA GLY A 30 -13.37 15.74 65.57
C GLY A 30 -13.14 14.34 66.14
N SER A 31 -14.18 13.76 66.74
CA SER A 31 -14.13 12.42 67.31
C SER A 31 -15.38 11.62 66.91
N PRO A 32 -15.29 10.61 66.02
CA PRO A 32 -14.08 10.04 65.41
C PRO A 32 -13.35 11.00 64.46
N LEU A 33 -12.05 10.74 64.20
CA LEU A 33 -11.21 11.55 63.31
C LEU A 33 -11.88 11.68 61.92
N PRO A 34 -12.14 12.91 61.43
CA PRO A 34 -12.82 13.10 60.15
C PRO A 34 -11.96 12.67 58.94
N THR A 35 -12.61 12.18 57.89
CA THR A 35 -11.98 11.93 56.59
C THR A 35 -12.09 13.16 55.71
N VAL A 36 -10.98 13.62 55.14
CA VAL A 36 -10.91 14.82 54.28
C VAL A 36 -10.92 14.43 52.80
N ALA A 37 -11.73 15.15 52.02
CA ALA A 37 -11.80 15.07 50.56
C ALA A 37 -11.71 16.46 49.94
N TRP A 38 -10.96 16.57 48.83
CA TRP A 38 -10.77 17.82 48.09
C TRP A 38 -11.54 17.82 46.78
N PHE A 39 -12.03 18.99 46.41
CA PHE A 39 -12.77 19.26 45.19
C PHE A 39 -12.22 20.51 44.53
N LYS A 40 -12.23 20.52 43.20
CA LYS A 40 -12.00 21.70 42.36
C LYS A 40 -13.20 21.84 41.44
N ASP A 41 -13.87 22.99 41.46
CA ASP A 41 -15.05 23.28 40.63
C ASP A 41 -16.07 22.12 40.67
N ASP A 42 -16.38 21.69 41.90
CA ASP A 42 -17.29 20.57 42.21
C ASP A 42 -16.86 19.18 41.75
N THR A 43 -15.70 19.05 41.13
CA THR A 43 -15.10 17.77 40.74
C THR A 43 -14.16 17.28 41.83
N ARG A 44 -14.33 16.04 42.27
CA ARG A 44 -13.47 15.43 43.29
C ARG A 44 -12.05 15.25 42.76
N LEU A 45 -11.06 15.77 43.49
CA LEU A 45 -9.67 15.58 43.15
C LEU A 45 -9.20 14.18 43.56
N HIS A 46 -8.52 13.51 42.64
CA HIS A 46 -7.83 12.24 42.85
C HIS A 46 -6.33 12.45 42.75
N GLN A 47 -5.54 11.54 43.31
CA GLN A 47 -4.08 11.60 43.19
C GLN A 47 -3.70 11.33 41.73
N ILE A 48 -3.31 12.40 41.02
CA ILE A 48 -2.86 12.39 39.62
C ILE A 48 -1.50 13.08 39.54
N SER A 49 -0.79 12.93 38.42
CA SER A 49 0.51 13.58 38.21
C SER A 49 0.41 15.08 38.46
N GLY A 50 1.16 15.60 39.44
CA GLY A 50 1.16 17.02 39.81
C GLY A 50 0.31 17.37 41.03
N VAL A 51 -0.57 16.49 41.51
CA VAL A 51 -1.41 16.69 42.71
C VAL A 51 -1.05 15.67 43.80
N VAL A 52 -0.59 16.15 44.95
CA VAL A 52 -0.14 15.32 46.09
C VAL A 52 -0.97 15.62 47.32
N PHE A 53 -1.39 14.57 48.03
CA PHE A 53 -2.08 14.66 49.31
C PHE A 53 -1.18 14.19 50.45
N SER A 54 -1.11 14.97 51.53
CA SER A 54 -0.29 14.69 52.70
C SER A 54 -1.11 14.78 53.99
N GLU A 55 -0.58 14.23 55.10
CA GLU A 55 -1.14 14.35 56.45
C GLU A 55 -2.62 13.88 56.55
N LEU A 56 -2.93 12.67 56.07
CA LEU A 56 -4.30 12.13 56.00
C LEU A 56 -5.24 12.98 55.12
N ASN A 57 -4.72 13.45 53.98
CA ASN A 57 -5.41 14.33 53.02
C ASN A 57 -5.77 15.72 53.58
N GLN A 58 -5.16 16.15 54.68
CA GLN A 58 -5.36 17.51 55.19
C GLN A 58 -4.58 18.56 54.42
N THR A 59 -3.56 18.16 53.64
CA THR A 59 -2.76 19.06 52.82
C THR A 59 -2.81 18.66 51.35
N LEU A 60 -3.14 19.60 50.47
CA LEU A 60 -3.16 19.49 49.02
C LEU A 60 -1.99 20.29 48.45
N THR A 61 -1.10 19.65 47.70
CA THR A 61 0.01 20.31 46.99
C THR A 61 -0.15 20.12 45.50
N VAL A 62 -0.08 21.22 44.74
CA VAL A 62 -0.08 21.22 43.27
C VAL A 62 1.27 21.73 42.79
N GLN A 63 2.01 20.90 42.05
CA GLN A 63 3.33 21.25 41.51
C GLN A 63 3.20 21.71 40.05
N ARG A 64 3.92 22.78 39.70
CA ARG A 64 3.90 23.41 38.35
C ARG A 64 2.48 23.83 37.93
N VAL A 65 1.87 24.71 38.72
CA VAL A 65 0.54 25.26 38.47
C VAL A 65 0.39 25.78 37.04
N GLN A 66 -0.66 25.36 36.35
CA GLN A 66 -1.05 25.83 35.02
C GLN A 66 -2.23 26.80 35.10
N ILE A 67 -2.50 27.55 34.03
CA ILE A 67 -3.69 28.44 33.96
C ILE A 67 -4.98 27.64 34.19
N GLU A 68 -4.99 26.40 33.70
CA GLU A 68 -6.10 25.46 33.86
C GLU A 68 -6.35 25.06 35.31
N ASP A 69 -5.38 25.22 36.22
CA ASP A 69 -5.52 24.89 37.65
C ASP A 69 -6.27 25.96 38.44
N ALA A 70 -6.53 27.13 37.85
CA ALA A 70 -7.41 28.15 38.43
C ALA A 70 -8.82 27.58 38.67
N GLY A 71 -9.47 28.03 39.74
CA GLY A 71 -10.81 27.55 40.09
C GLY A 71 -11.13 27.67 41.58
N VAL A 72 -12.29 27.12 41.97
CA VAL A 72 -12.75 27.09 43.36
C VAL A 72 -12.38 25.76 43.99
N TYR A 73 -11.48 25.81 44.97
CA TYR A 73 -11.06 24.65 45.73
C TYR A 73 -11.89 24.52 47.00
N ARG A 74 -12.34 23.30 47.31
CA ARG A 74 -13.15 23.01 48.50
C ARG A 74 -12.65 21.77 49.19
N CYS A 75 -12.41 21.88 50.50
CA CYS A 75 -12.20 20.71 51.35
C CYS A 75 -13.51 20.37 52.07
N ILE A 76 -13.82 19.08 52.17
CA ILE A 76 -14.96 18.55 52.92
C ILE A 76 -14.42 17.49 53.88
N ALA A 77 -14.71 17.66 55.18
CA ALA A 77 -14.30 16.73 56.22
C ALA A 77 -15.53 16.15 56.91
N CYS A 78 -15.63 14.81 56.94
CA CYS A 78 -16.80 14.10 57.46
C CYS A 78 -16.42 13.05 58.51
N ASN A 79 -17.25 12.92 59.54
CA ASN A 79 -17.25 11.79 60.46
C ASN A 79 -18.69 11.33 60.73
N SER A 80 -18.89 10.36 61.64
CA SER A 80 -20.22 9.83 61.96
C SER A 80 -21.18 10.83 62.63
N LYS A 81 -20.71 12.04 62.99
CA LYS A 81 -21.51 13.10 63.63
C LYS A 81 -21.86 14.26 62.71
N GLY A 82 -21.23 14.36 61.55
CA GLY A 82 -21.53 15.38 60.55
C GLY A 82 -20.38 15.64 59.61
N CYS A 83 -20.53 16.68 58.81
CA CYS A 83 -19.53 17.15 57.88
C CYS A 83 -19.36 18.67 58.00
N ILE A 84 -18.16 19.15 57.72
CA ILE A 84 -17.83 20.57 57.59
C ILE A 84 -17.07 20.79 56.27
N ASN A 85 -17.11 22.01 55.74
CA ASN A 85 -16.37 22.36 54.53
C ASN A 85 -15.78 23.76 54.61
N SER A 86 -14.75 23.99 53.81
CA SER A 86 -14.17 25.32 53.55
C SER A 86 -13.85 25.44 52.07
N SER A 87 -13.99 26.64 51.52
CA SER A 87 -13.69 26.95 50.12
C SER A 87 -12.76 28.14 49.97
N ALA A 88 -11.96 28.15 48.92
CA ALA A 88 -11.11 29.28 48.52
C ALA A 88 -10.99 29.35 46.98
N VAL A 89 -10.79 30.55 46.47
CA VAL A 89 -10.56 30.82 45.05
C VAL A 89 -9.06 30.86 44.78
N VAL A 90 -8.63 30.12 43.77
CA VAL A 90 -7.24 30.15 43.28
C VAL A 90 -7.22 30.87 41.94
N THR A 91 -6.51 31.99 41.88
CA THR A 91 -6.22 32.73 40.64
C THR A 91 -4.79 32.41 40.19
N VAL A 92 -4.62 32.18 38.89
CA VAL A 92 -3.32 31.89 38.30
C VAL A 92 -2.90 33.05 37.40
N GLU A 93 -1.73 33.64 37.68
CA GLU A 93 -1.17 34.77 36.96
C GLU A 93 0.02 34.33 36.09
N GLY A 94 0.02 34.69 34.81
CA GLY A 94 1.14 34.37 33.92
C GLY A 94 0.73 34.23 32.46
N ALA A 95 1.70 34.39 31.57
CA ALA A 95 1.51 34.17 30.15
C ALA A 95 1.56 32.66 29.85
N ASP A 96 0.50 32.17 29.21
CA ASP A 96 0.45 30.85 28.57
C ASP A 96 1.61 30.76 27.58
N ASP A 97 2.61 29.92 27.86
CA ASP A 97 3.68 29.66 26.90
C ASP A 97 3.10 28.76 25.81
N LYS A 98 2.42 29.40 24.83
CA LYS A 98 1.84 28.76 23.62
C LYS A 98 2.92 28.24 22.66
N SER A 99 4.06 27.78 23.19
CA SER A 99 5.24 27.37 22.43
C SER A 99 5.01 26.12 21.58
N ASN A 100 3.88 25.40 21.76
CA ASN A 100 3.57 24.19 21.00
C ASN A 100 2.56 24.38 19.87
N ILE A 101 1.76 25.46 19.84
CA ILE A 101 0.72 25.62 18.82
C ILE A 101 1.31 26.19 17.52
N GLU A 102 2.25 27.14 17.61
CA GLU A 102 2.92 27.68 16.42
C GLU A 102 3.77 26.62 15.71
N VAL A 103 4.47 25.77 16.45
CA VAL A 103 5.29 24.68 15.90
C VAL A 103 4.40 23.61 15.25
N VAL A 104 3.27 23.23 15.87
CA VAL A 104 2.33 22.26 15.29
C VAL A 104 1.64 22.80 14.04
N ILE A 105 1.32 24.09 13.99
CA ILE A 105 0.74 24.73 12.78
C ILE A 105 1.79 24.84 11.67
N LEU A 106 3.04 25.20 11.98
CA LEU A 106 4.13 25.24 10.98
C LEU A 106 4.46 23.87 10.40
N VAL A 107 4.56 22.84 11.25
CA VAL A 107 4.85 21.46 10.79
C VAL A 107 3.63 20.87 10.06
N GLY A 108 2.42 21.09 10.57
CA GLY A 108 1.17 20.59 9.96
C GLY A 108 0.85 21.23 8.61
N THR A 109 0.99 22.56 8.49
CA THR A 109 0.76 23.26 7.22
C THR A 109 1.84 22.93 6.17
N GLY A 110 3.09 22.70 6.59
CA GLY A 110 4.16 22.23 5.71
C GLY A 110 3.85 20.86 5.08
N VAL A 111 3.40 19.89 5.87
CA VAL A 111 3.05 18.54 5.38
C VAL A 111 1.82 18.58 4.46
N ILE A 112 0.80 19.38 4.80
CA ILE A 112 -0.40 19.55 3.99
C ILE A 112 -0.06 20.29 2.68
N ALA A 113 0.79 21.32 2.70
CA ALA A 113 1.24 22.01 1.49
C ALA A 113 2.04 21.08 0.57
N ILE A 114 2.89 20.22 1.14
CA ILE A 114 3.64 19.21 0.38
C ILE A 114 2.69 18.18 -0.25
N PHE A 115 1.70 17.67 0.48
CA PHE A 115 0.76 16.66 -0.03
C PHE A 115 -0.28 17.19 -1.02
N PHE A 116 -0.77 18.42 -0.83
CA PHE A 116 -1.89 18.98 -1.62
C PHE A 116 -1.47 19.96 -2.71
N TRP A 117 -0.31 20.61 -2.59
CA TRP A 117 0.16 21.57 -3.59
C TRP A 117 1.41 21.05 -4.29
N ILE A 118 2.44 20.61 -3.56
CA ILE A 118 3.71 20.21 -4.18
C ILE A 118 3.64 18.82 -4.82
N LEU A 119 3.06 17.79 -4.17
CA LEU A 119 2.92 16.46 -4.77
C LEU A 119 2.06 16.51 -6.04
N PRO A 120 0.89 17.17 -6.06
CA PRO A 120 0.08 17.27 -7.27
C PRO A 120 0.72 18.16 -8.33
N ILE A 121 1.47 19.21 -7.95
CA ILE A 121 2.24 20.02 -8.92
C ILE A 121 3.45 19.24 -9.45
N LEU A 122 4.15 18.43 -8.65
CA LEU A 122 5.24 17.57 -9.11
C LEU A 122 4.73 16.40 -9.93
N ILE A 123 3.61 15.79 -9.53
CA ILE A 123 2.89 14.77 -10.32
C ILE A 123 2.36 15.41 -11.59
N PHE A 124 1.82 16.63 -11.57
CA PHE A 124 1.36 17.34 -12.77
C PHE A 124 2.51 17.83 -13.64
N CYS A 125 3.64 18.24 -13.06
CA CYS A 125 4.86 18.60 -13.77
C CYS A 125 5.53 17.35 -14.36
N ASN A 126 5.52 16.21 -13.66
CA ASN A 126 5.96 14.92 -14.20
C ASN A 126 4.98 14.39 -15.24
N VAL A 127 3.67 14.53 -15.05
CA VAL A 127 2.64 14.17 -16.03
C VAL A 127 2.66 15.11 -17.23
N LYS A 128 3.00 16.40 -17.07
CA LYS A 128 3.25 17.32 -18.19
C LYS A 128 4.61 17.05 -18.84
N ARG A 129 5.64 16.63 -18.10
CA ARG A 129 6.91 16.15 -18.67
C ARG A 129 6.68 14.89 -19.50
N VAL A 130 5.84 13.98 -19.02
CA VAL A 130 5.43 12.72 -19.69
C VAL A 130 4.43 12.97 -20.83
N ARG A 131 3.51 13.94 -20.73
CA ARG A 131 2.58 14.32 -21.82
C ARG A 131 3.22 15.23 -22.87
N PHE A 132 4.20 16.07 -22.50
CA PHE A 132 5.01 16.80 -23.47
C PHE A 132 5.99 15.87 -24.19
N LEU A 133 6.44 14.80 -23.53
CA LEU A 133 7.16 13.68 -24.17
C LEU A 133 6.23 12.62 -24.80
N GLY A 134 4.92 12.85 -24.80
CA GLY A 134 3.93 11.87 -25.20
C GLY A 134 2.69 12.52 -25.76
N THR A 135 2.80 13.19 -26.92
CA THR A 135 2.22 12.73 -28.20
C THR A 135 2.39 13.79 -29.30
N SER A 136 3.22 13.48 -30.31
CA SER A 136 2.84 13.62 -31.73
C SER A 136 3.70 12.66 -32.57
N PRO A 137 3.12 11.91 -33.52
CA PRO A 137 3.71 10.73 -34.13
C PRO A 137 4.52 11.07 -35.39
N ALA A 138 5.61 11.81 -35.21
CA ALA A 138 6.61 12.04 -36.25
C ALA A 138 7.91 12.45 -35.57
N ASP A 139 8.76 11.47 -35.24
CA ASP A 139 10.22 11.57 -35.24
C ASP A 139 10.83 10.33 -34.60
N ILE A 140 10.69 9.20 -35.31
CA ILE A 140 11.72 8.17 -35.27
C ILE A 140 12.90 8.76 -36.06
N LYS A 141 13.97 9.15 -35.37
CA LYS A 141 15.31 9.09 -35.96
C LYS A 141 16.37 9.00 -34.86
N THR A 142 16.93 7.79 -34.76
CA THR A 142 18.35 7.52 -34.51
C THR A 142 19.03 8.22 -33.33
N GLY A 143 19.47 7.39 -32.37
CA GLY A 143 20.73 7.62 -31.69
C GLY A 143 20.63 7.75 -30.17
N TYR A 144 21.30 6.81 -29.50
CA TYR A 144 21.97 7.01 -28.22
C TYR A 144 21.16 7.71 -27.12
N LEU A 145 20.60 6.90 -26.23
CA LEU A 145 20.72 7.20 -24.81
C LEU A 145 20.95 5.88 -24.05
N SER A 146 22.19 5.40 -24.15
CA SER A 146 22.77 4.54 -23.13
C SER A 146 22.87 5.37 -21.85
N ILE A 147 21.76 5.52 -21.13
CA ILE A 147 21.85 5.83 -19.71
C ILE A 147 22.39 4.55 -19.08
N ILE A 148 23.60 4.66 -18.53
CA ILE A 148 24.21 3.64 -17.69
C ILE A 148 23.31 3.55 -16.45
N VAL A 149 22.31 2.68 -16.51
CA VAL A 149 21.60 2.17 -15.35
C VAL A 149 22.18 0.78 -15.15
N ASP A 150 22.71 0.51 -13.95
CA ASP A 150 23.20 -0.81 -13.61
C ASP A 150 22.04 -1.80 -13.80
N PRO A 151 22.16 -2.84 -14.65
CA PRO A 151 21.07 -3.78 -14.94
C PRO A 151 20.49 -4.45 -13.70
N ASP A 152 21.28 -4.50 -12.62
CA ASP A 152 20.95 -5.12 -11.35
C ASP A 152 20.10 -4.22 -10.42
N GLU A 153 19.93 -2.93 -10.73
CA GLU A 153 19.14 -1.98 -9.90
C GLU A 153 17.71 -1.74 -10.43
N ILE A 154 17.37 -2.20 -11.63
CA ILE A 154 16.04 -1.99 -12.21
C ILE A 154 15.07 -3.03 -11.65
N PRO A 155 13.92 -2.64 -11.06
CA PRO A 155 12.85 -3.56 -10.67
C PRO A 155 12.45 -4.49 -11.83
N LEU A 156 12.28 -5.79 -11.56
CA LEU A 156 12.02 -6.84 -12.56
C LEU A 156 10.83 -6.54 -13.49
N ASP A 157 9.85 -5.80 -13.00
CA ASP A 157 8.66 -5.37 -13.73
C ASP A 157 8.95 -4.24 -14.76
N GLU A 158 9.92 -3.37 -14.49
CA GLU A 158 10.32 -2.28 -15.38
C GLU A 158 11.35 -2.69 -16.44
N GLN A 159 12.12 -3.76 -16.19
CA GLN A 159 13.14 -4.26 -17.12
C GLN A 159 12.57 -4.59 -18.52
N SER A 160 11.32 -5.07 -18.56
CA SER A 160 10.64 -5.42 -19.82
C SER A 160 10.42 -4.22 -20.76
N GLU A 161 10.39 -2.99 -20.23
CA GLU A 161 10.19 -1.78 -21.03
C GLU A 161 11.43 -1.40 -21.83
N TYR A 162 12.61 -1.67 -21.29
CA TYR A 162 13.91 -1.37 -21.90
C TYR A 162 14.32 -2.39 -22.96
N LEU A 163 13.66 -3.55 -23.01
CA LEU A 163 13.93 -4.56 -24.02
C LEU A 163 13.64 -4.00 -25.44
N PRO A 164 14.56 -4.20 -26.40
CA PRO A 164 14.43 -3.65 -27.74
C PRO A 164 13.39 -4.43 -28.56
N TYR A 165 12.67 -3.71 -29.43
CA TYR A 165 11.84 -4.31 -30.48
C TYR A 165 12.38 -3.91 -31.84
N ASP A 166 12.95 -4.89 -32.56
CA ASP A 166 13.42 -4.69 -33.93
C ASP A 166 12.30 -5.03 -34.94
N SER A 167 11.61 -3.99 -35.41
CA SER A 167 10.56 -4.12 -36.42
C SER A 167 11.06 -4.67 -37.77
N THR A 168 12.35 -4.55 -38.09
CA THR A 168 12.87 -5.07 -39.37
C THR A 168 12.96 -6.59 -39.37
N LYS A 169 13.12 -7.19 -38.18
CA LYS A 169 13.24 -8.63 -37.97
C LYS A 169 11.90 -9.29 -37.63
N TRP A 170 11.10 -8.65 -36.77
CA TRP A 170 9.94 -9.30 -36.15
C TRP A 170 8.59 -8.86 -36.71
N GLU A 171 8.52 -7.75 -37.46
CA GLU A 171 7.23 -7.25 -37.98
C GLU A 171 6.72 -8.16 -39.12
N PHE A 172 5.54 -8.73 -38.92
CA PHE A 172 4.86 -9.59 -39.88
C PHE A 172 3.73 -8.84 -40.59
N PRO A 173 3.62 -8.92 -41.94
CA PRO A 173 2.54 -8.28 -42.68
C PRO A 173 1.16 -8.87 -42.33
N ARG A 174 0.23 -8.02 -41.89
CA ARG A 174 -1.13 -8.43 -41.47
C ARG A 174 -1.95 -9.09 -42.59
N ASP A 175 -1.74 -8.67 -43.84
CA ASP A 175 -2.36 -9.22 -45.04
C ASP A 175 -2.00 -10.69 -45.29
N ARG A 176 -0.85 -11.13 -44.75
CA ARG A 176 -0.39 -12.53 -44.80
C ARG A 176 -0.79 -13.34 -43.58
N LEU A 177 -1.60 -12.78 -42.69
CA LEU A 177 -2.09 -13.45 -41.48
C LEU A 177 -3.62 -13.61 -41.56
N ARG A 178 -4.09 -14.84 -41.76
CA ARG A 178 -5.52 -15.15 -41.75
C ARG A 178 -5.94 -15.70 -40.39
N LEU A 179 -6.68 -14.92 -39.62
CA LEU A 179 -7.20 -15.33 -38.32
C LEU A 179 -8.33 -16.37 -38.49
N GLY A 180 -8.36 -17.35 -37.60
CA GLY A 180 -9.31 -18.45 -37.58
C GLY A 180 -10.05 -18.55 -36.25
N LYS A 181 -10.23 -19.78 -35.74
CA LYS A 181 -11.01 -20.04 -34.52
C LYS A 181 -10.30 -19.54 -33.25
N ILE A 182 -11.07 -19.22 -32.22
CA ILE A 182 -10.55 -18.89 -30.90
C ILE A 182 -10.06 -20.20 -30.24
N LEU A 183 -8.81 -20.19 -29.79
CA LEU A 183 -8.19 -21.30 -29.04
C LEU A 183 -8.39 -21.13 -27.53
N GLY A 184 -8.46 -19.90 -27.06
CA GLY A 184 -8.72 -19.59 -25.67
C GLY A 184 -8.75 -18.09 -25.38
N HIS A 185 -9.12 -17.77 -24.14
CA HIS A 185 -9.06 -16.41 -23.61
C HIS A 185 -7.96 -16.35 -22.56
N GLY A 186 -7.12 -15.32 -22.63
CA GLY A 186 -6.11 -15.02 -21.63
C GLY A 186 -6.53 -13.85 -20.75
N ALA A 187 -5.72 -13.53 -19.74
CA ALA A 187 -5.97 -12.38 -18.85
C ALA A 187 -6.08 -11.04 -19.61
N PHE A 188 -5.36 -10.90 -20.72
CA PHE A 188 -5.21 -9.65 -21.47
C PHE A 188 -5.96 -9.64 -22.81
N GLY A 189 -6.70 -10.71 -23.16
CA GLY A 189 -7.38 -10.80 -24.44
C GLY A 189 -7.70 -12.22 -24.89
N LYS A 190 -7.50 -12.50 -26.18
CA LYS A 190 -7.81 -13.79 -26.79
C LYS A 190 -6.61 -14.36 -27.55
N VAL A 191 -6.55 -15.68 -27.60
CA VAL A 191 -5.63 -16.44 -28.44
C VAL A 191 -6.44 -17.10 -29.54
N VAL A 192 -6.08 -16.84 -30.79
CA VAL A 192 -6.74 -17.41 -31.96
C VAL A 192 -5.77 -18.27 -32.75
N GLU A 193 -6.28 -19.30 -33.40
CA GLU A 193 -5.56 -20.01 -34.44
C GLU A 193 -5.49 -19.10 -35.67
N ALA A 194 -4.37 -19.09 -36.38
CA ALA A 194 -4.24 -18.36 -37.63
C ALA A 194 -3.38 -19.12 -38.63
N SER A 195 -3.55 -18.78 -39.89
CA SER A 195 -2.71 -19.24 -41.01
C SER A 195 -1.81 -18.10 -41.44
N ALA A 196 -0.50 -18.26 -41.23
CA ALA A 196 0.53 -17.28 -41.59
C ALA A 196 1.27 -17.72 -42.87
N PHE A 197 1.24 -16.88 -43.90
CA PHE A 197 1.86 -17.18 -45.19
C PHE A 197 3.30 -16.64 -45.26
N GLY A 198 4.29 -17.52 -45.41
CA GLY A 198 5.70 -17.13 -45.55
C GLY A 198 6.29 -16.53 -44.27
N ILE A 199 5.82 -17.00 -43.10
CA ILE A 199 6.40 -16.63 -41.81
C ILE A 199 7.76 -17.30 -41.58
N ASP A 200 7.93 -18.52 -42.09
CA ASP A 200 9.22 -19.18 -42.22
C ASP A 200 9.77 -18.86 -43.61
N LYS A 201 11.10 -18.89 -43.79
CA LYS A 201 11.80 -18.54 -45.06
C LYS A 201 11.49 -19.46 -46.27
N GLY A 202 10.43 -20.26 -46.22
CA GLY A 202 9.90 -21.05 -47.33
C GLY A 202 8.44 -20.69 -47.58
N SER A 203 8.00 -20.77 -48.84
CA SER A 203 6.66 -20.37 -49.32
C SER A 203 5.47 -21.18 -48.78
N SER A 204 5.59 -21.77 -47.58
CA SER A 204 4.55 -22.56 -46.93
C SER A 204 3.65 -21.68 -46.06
N CYS A 205 2.37 -22.04 -46.04
CA CYS A 205 1.41 -21.56 -45.06
C CYS A 205 1.57 -22.37 -43.78
N ARG A 206 1.77 -21.69 -42.65
CA ARG A 206 1.95 -22.33 -41.34
C ARG A 206 0.78 -22.00 -40.42
N THR A 207 0.28 -23.01 -39.71
CA THR A 207 -0.65 -22.79 -38.61
C THR A 207 0.11 -22.24 -37.41
N VAL A 208 -0.35 -21.11 -36.89
CA VAL A 208 0.25 -20.38 -35.78
C VAL A 208 -0.82 -20.04 -34.74
N ALA A 209 -0.39 -19.72 -33.53
CA ALA A 209 -1.26 -19.14 -32.52
C ALA A 209 -0.99 -17.62 -32.44
N VAL A 210 -2.05 -16.82 -32.39
CA VAL A 210 -1.96 -15.37 -32.35
C VAL A 210 -2.62 -14.87 -31.08
N LYS A 211 -1.84 -14.23 -30.22
CA LYS A 211 -2.34 -13.55 -29.04
C LYS A 211 -2.62 -12.09 -29.37
N MET A 212 -3.81 -11.63 -29.03
CA MET A 212 -4.27 -10.27 -29.33
C MET A 212 -5.24 -9.76 -28.27
N LEU A 213 -5.31 -8.45 -28.16
CA LEU A 213 -6.24 -7.78 -27.26
C LEU A 213 -7.69 -7.94 -27.74
N LYS A 214 -8.64 -7.82 -26.81
CA LYS A 214 -10.07 -7.70 -27.08
C LYS A 214 -10.43 -6.27 -27.51
N ASP A 215 -11.59 -6.10 -28.15
CA ASP A 215 -12.11 -4.76 -28.48
C ASP A 215 -12.34 -3.96 -27.19
N GLY A 216 -11.90 -2.69 -27.17
CA GLY A 216 -11.99 -1.83 -25.99
C GLY A 216 -10.92 -2.07 -24.93
N ALA A 217 -9.81 -2.75 -25.26
CA ALA A 217 -8.69 -2.91 -24.34
C ALA A 217 -8.08 -1.56 -23.89
N THR A 218 -7.69 -1.51 -22.62
CA THR A 218 -7.02 -0.38 -21.98
C THR A 218 -5.57 -0.23 -22.42
N ALA A 219 -4.99 0.96 -22.24
CA ALA A 219 -3.58 1.21 -22.51
C ALA A 219 -2.65 0.29 -21.69
N ASN A 220 -3.06 -0.11 -20.48
CA ASN A 220 -2.31 -1.02 -19.62
C ASN A 220 -2.29 -2.44 -20.19
N GLU A 221 -3.42 -2.94 -20.74
CA GLU A 221 -3.46 -4.24 -21.42
C GLU A 221 -2.58 -4.23 -22.68
N HIS A 222 -2.55 -3.10 -23.41
CA HIS A 222 -1.65 -2.93 -24.55
C HIS A 222 -0.17 -2.94 -24.13
N LYS A 223 0.17 -2.24 -23.05
CA LYS A 223 1.53 -2.23 -22.48
C LYS A 223 1.95 -3.64 -22.04
N ALA A 224 1.07 -4.37 -21.36
CA ALA A 224 1.33 -5.74 -20.90
C ALA A 224 1.62 -6.70 -22.06
N LEU A 225 0.82 -6.66 -23.13
CA LEU A 225 1.05 -7.51 -24.31
C LEU A 225 2.32 -7.14 -25.07
N MET A 226 2.69 -5.84 -25.10
CA MET A 226 3.97 -5.39 -25.66
C MET A 226 5.16 -5.87 -24.83
N SER A 227 5.08 -5.82 -23.50
CA SER A 227 6.11 -6.37 -22.62
C SER A 227 6.28 -7.88 -22.82
N GLU A 228 5.19 -8.63 -22.97
CA GLU A 228 5.26 -10.07 -23.27
C GLU A 228 5.96 -10.35 -24.60
N LEU A 229 5.65 -9.59 -25.65
CA LEU A 229 6.35 -9.67 -26.93
C LEU A 229 7.87 -9.47 -26.76
N LYS A 230 8.26 -8.40 -26.06
CA LYS A 230 9.68 -8.08 -25.83
C LYS A 230 10.41 -9.15 -25.03
N ILE A 231 9.76 -9.72 -24.01
CA ILE A 231 10.30 -10.82 -23.21
C ILE A 231 10.54 -12.05 -24.09
N LEU A 232 9.58 -12.41 -24.95
CA LEU A 232 9.74 -13.54 -25.87
C LEU A 232 10.88 -13.32 -26.87
N ILE A 233 11.10 -12.09 -27.35
CA ILE A 233 12.25 -11.74 -28.20
C ILE A 233 13.57 -11.97 -27.44
N HIS A 234 13.62 -11.55 -26.17
CA HIS A 234 14.82 -11.65 -25.34
C HIS A 234 15.16 -13.10 -24.95
N ILE A 235 14.15 -13.91 -24.61
CA ILE A 235 14.31 -15.35 -24.34
C ILE A 235 14.88 -16.07 -25.57
N GLY A 236 14.43 -15.69 -26.76
CA GLY A 236 14.83 -16.33 -28.00
C GLY A 236 14.18 -17.71 -28.18
N ASN A 237 14.80 -18.53 -29.03
CA ASN A 237 14.25 -19.83 -29.39
C ASN A 237 14.70 -20.92 -28.42
N HIS A 238 13.77 -21.67 -27.87
CA HIS A 238 14.04 -22.78 -26.96
C HIS A 238 13.02 -23.93 -27.16
N LEU A 239 13.43 -25.17 -26.97
CA LEU A 239 12.60 -26.36 -27.23
C LEU A 239 11.37 -26.43 -26.31
N ASN A 240 11.54 -26.05 -25.04
CA ASN A 240 10.48 -26.15 -24.01
C ASN A 240 9.79 -24.82 -23.72
N VAL A 241 10.02 -23.78 -24.53
CA VAL A 241 9.32 -22.50 -24.44
C VAL A 241 8.60 -22.26 -25.76
N VAL A 242 7.42 -21.66 -25.72
CA VAL A 242 6.67 -21.33 -26.93
C VAL A 242 7.45 -20.28 -27.71
N ASN A 243 7.91 -20.63 -28.91
CA ASN A 243 8.76 -19.74 -29.71
C ASN A 243 7.96 -18.64 -30.40
N LEU A 244 8.54 -17.44 -30.40
CA LEU A 244 8.04 -16.30 -31.15
C LEU A 244 8.39 -16.46 -32.64
N LEU A 245 7.39 -16.25 -33.50
CA LEU A 245 7.57 -16.28 -34.95
C LEU A 245 7.51 -14.87 -35.56
N GLY A 246 6.77 -13.95 -34.94
CA GLY A 246 6.66 -12.57 -35.39
C GLY A 246 5.62 -11.79 -34.60
N ALA A 247 5.41 -10.53 -34.98
CA ALA A 247 4.41 -9.66 -34.38
C ALA A 247 3.84 -8.69 -35.42
N CYS A 248 2.63 -8.21 -35.19
CA CYS A 248 2.07 -7.10 -35.95
C CYS A 248 1.86 -5.93 -34.99
N THR A 249 2.75 -4.93 -35.04
CA THR A 249 2.73 -3.78 -34.14
C THR A 249 2.37 -2.47 -34.83
N LYS A 250 2.22 -2.46 -36.17
CA LYS A 250 1.78 -1.28 -36.91
C LYS A 250 0.42 -0.76 -36.42
N ALA A 251 0.29 0.57 -36.37
CA ALA A 251 -0.90 1.29 -35.87
C ALA A 251 -2.19 1.08 -36.69
N ASN A 252 -2.12 0.39 -37.84
CA ASN A 252 -3.26 0.10 -38.71
C ASN A 252 -4.11 -1.11 -38.25
N GLY A 253 -3.90 -1.61 -37.03
CA GLY A 253 -4.64 -2.74 -36.47
C GLY A 253 -4.23 -3.06 -35.04
N PRO A 254 -4.87 -4.04 -34.39
CA PRO A 254 -4.57 -4.39 -33.01
C PRO A 254 -3.19 -5.03 -32.90
N LEU A 255 -2.53 -4.87 -31.74
CA LEU A 255 -1.29 -5.57 -31.45
C LEU A 255 -1.51 -7.09 -31.49
N MET A 256 -0.71 -7.79 -32.30
CA MET A 256 -0.76 -9.25 -32.45
C MET A 256 0.63 -9.84 -32.19
N VAL A 257 0.70 -10.84 -31.32
CA VAL A 257 1.92 -11.62 -31.06
C VAL A 257 1.72 -13.00 -31.67
N ILE A 258 2.59 -13.38 -32.61
CA ILE A 258 2.48 -14.61 -33.41
C ILE A 258 3.49 -15.62 -32.89
N VAL A 259 3.00 -16.75 -32.41
CA VAL A 259 3.81 -17.81 -31.81
C VAL A 259 3.50 -19.16 -32.44
N GLU A 260 4.34 -20.14 -32.12
CA GLU A 260 4.13 -21.52 -32.55
C GLU A 260 2.78 -22.09 -32.08
N TYR A 261 2.15 -22.86 -32.95
CA TYR A 261 0.90 -23.54 -32.62
C TYR A 261 1.16 -24.86 -31.91
N CYS A 262 0.77 -24.95 -30.64
CA CYS A 262 0.82 -26.19 -29.87
C CYS A 262 -0.46 -27.03 -30.12
N ARG A 263 -0.37 -28.03 -31.01
CA ARG A 263 -1.51 -28.85 -31.48
C ARG A 263 -2.36 -29.47 -30.37
N TYR A 264 -1.74 -29.83 -29.25
CA TYR A 264 -2.41 -30.51 -28.14
C TYR A 264 -2.91 -29.57 -27.03
N GLY A 265 -2.70 -28.26 -27.19
CA GLY A 265 -3.12 -27.26 -26.22
C GLY A 265 -2.36 -27.35 -24.90
N ASN A 266 -3.04 -27.07 -23.79
CA ASN A 266 -2.42 -27.07 -22.46
C ASN A 266 -2.20 -28.51 -21.95
N LEU A 267 -1.12 -28.70 -21.19
CA LEU A 267 -0.75 -30.02 -20.66
C LEU A 267 -1.81 -30.56 -19.69
N SER A 268 -2.45 -29.68 -18.89
CA SER A 268 -3.47 -30.08 -17.92
C SER A 268 -4.68 -30.75 -18.59
N ASN A 269 -5.24 -30.15 -19.65
CA ASN A 269 -6.38 -30.76 -20.37
C ASN A 269 -5.93 -31.99 -21.14
N TYR A 270 -4.74 -31.97 -21.73
CA TYR A 270 -4.20 -33.13 -22.44
C TYR A 270 -4.09 -34.35 -21.53
N LEU A 271 -3.47 -34.20 -20.35
CA LEU A 271 -3.33 -35.28 -19.37
C LEU A 271 -4.67 -35.77 -18.82
N ARG A 272 -5.63 -34.86 -18.60
CA ARG A 272 -6.99 -35.23 -18.17
C ARG A 272 -7.70 -36.10 -19.22
N ASN A 273 -7.57 -35.74 -20.49
CA ASN A 273 -8.19 -36.48 -21.60
C ASN A 273 -7.49 -37.83 -21.87
N LYS A 274 -6.22 -37.97 -21.46
CA LYS A 274 -5.44 -39.20 -21.62
C LYS A 274 -5.44 -40.12 -20.41
N ARG A 275 -6.30 -39.86 -19.42
CA ARG A 275 -6.40 -40.71 -18.21
C ARG A 275 -6.75 -42.16 -18.53
N GLU A 276 -7.61 -42.40 -19.51
CA GLU A 276 -8.04 -43.75 -19.90
C GLU A 276 -7.02 -44.47 -20.81
N ASP A 277 -6.19 -43.70 -21.52
CA ASP A 277 -5.12 -44.22 -22.39
C ASP A 277 -3.79 -44.43 -21.64
N PHE A 278 -3.72 -44.07 -20.35
CA PHE A 278 -2.51 -44.15 -19.55
C PHE A 278 -2.41 -45.50 -18.85
N ILE A 279 -1.53 -46.37 -19.35
CA ILE A 279 -1.24 -47.67 -18.73
C ILE A 279 -0.02 -47.52 -17.80
N PRO A 280 -0.17 -47.72 -16.48
CA PRO A 280 0.96 -47.74 -15.57
C PRO A 280 1.92 -48.89 -15.92
N CYS A 281 3.23 -48.62 -15.95
CA CYS A 281 4.29 -49.58 -16.31
C CYS A 281 4.33 -50.87 -15.43
N ARG A 282 3.46 -51.01 -14.42
CA ARG A 282 3.42 -52.13 -13.48
C ARG A 282 2.61 -53.33 -13.96
N GLU A 283 1.84 -53.21 -15.04
CA GLU A 283 1.05 -54.32 -15.62
C GLU A 283 1.52 -54.65 -17.04
N ARG A 284 2.74 -55.18 -17.16
CA ARG A 284 3.15 -55.86 -18.40
C ARG A 284 2.50 -57.25 -18.45
N VAL A 285 1.24 -57.31 -18.87
CA VAL A 285 0.68 -58.54 -19.46
C VAL A 285 1.33 -58.66 -20.85
N PRO A 286 1.89 -59.82 -21.24
CA PRO A 286 2.51 -59.94 -22.55
C PRO A 286 1.39 -59.99 -23.61
N MET A 287 1.21 -58.91 -24.37
CA MET A 287 0.41 -58.96 -25.61
C MET A 287 1.19 -58.43 -26.81
N VAL A 288 1.27 -59.34 -27.78
CA VAL A 288 1.36 -59.23 -29.24
C VAL A 288 1.84 -57.89 -29.81
N ARG A 289 2.96 -57.99 -30.55
CA ARG A 289 3.50 -56.97 -31.45
C ARG A 289 2.43 -56.35 -32.34
N SER A 290 1.96 -55.16 -31.99
CA SER A 290 1.59 -54.13 -32.98
C SER A 290 1.59 -52.77 -32.30
N GLN A 291 2.48 -51.89 -32.78
CA GLN A 291 2.55 -50.47 -32.47
C GLN A 291 2.94 -50.12 -31.02
N MET A 292 4.24 -50.21 -30.76
CA MET A 292 4.88 -49.55 -29.61
C MET A 292 5.22 -48.11 -30.00
N ILE A 293 4.64 -47.12 -29.33
CA ILE A 293 5.28 -45.82 -29.13
C ILE A 293 5.96 -45.92 -27.77
N SER A 294 7.28 -45.93 -27.76
CA SER A 294 8.06 -45.95 -26.53
C SER A 294 8.32 -44.51 -26.08
N VAL A 295 8.33 -44.28 -24.77
CA VAL A 295 8.65 -42.98 -24.14
C VAL A 295 10.15 -42.64 -24.24
N VAL A 296 10.91 -43.35 -25.09
CA VAL A 296 12.32 -43.07 -25.39
C VAL A 296 12.47 -42.11 -26.58
N ASP A 297 11.44 -41.88 -27.40
CA ASP A 297 11.55 -41.03 -28.60
C ASP A 297 11.29 -39.52 -28.35
N VAL A 298 11.44 -39.03 -27.11
CA VAL A 298 11.27 -37.59 -26.78
C VAL A 298 12.61 -36.91 -26.46
N VAL A 299 13.74 -37.62 -26.56
CA VAL A 299 15.07 -37.00 -26.51
C VAL A 299 15.99 -37.68 -27.53
N GLU A 300 15.86 -37.25 -28.79
CA GLU A 300 16.97 -37.05 -29.75
C GLU A 300 16.56 -35.99 -30.77
#